data_AF-J7ITQ0-F1
#
_entry.id   AF-J7ITQ0-F1
#
_cell.length_a   1.000
_cell.length_b   1.000
_cell.length_c   1.000
_cell.angle_alpha   90.00
_cell.angle_beta   90.00
_cell.angle_gamma   90.00
#
_symmetry.space_group_name_H-M   'P 1'
#
loop_
_entity.id
_entity.type
_entity.pdbx_description
1 polymer ?
#
loop_
_entity_poly.entity_id
_entity_poly.type
_entity_poly.pdbx_seq_one_letter_code
_entity_poly.pdbx_strand_id
1 'polypeptide(L)'
;MKKRNILIVCLVMVYLLTVLKGLNYDLFEIKISTKALLRQNLSLEEMKRSSIYKAYNHIENDTTVEEIDNLLNKKSKNIYNFLETWYYPYGYVSIRYDRNKESRVLHKLVSFESPYVLKLSDEELYSVFECNSLEKIISLLGEPTTLGKDYNTNGEAADYYSWGIKTSYSKEFIKDIEKKYNEYVNVTKYDESVAQPINSPKIGGRSDLSVTIKADNKIEGYSLFESH
;
A
#
# COMPACT_ATOMS: atom_id res chain seq x y z
N MET A 1 -37.26 0.28 29.03
CA MET A 1 -35.83 -0.01 28.76
C MET A 1 -35.37 0.41 27.37
N LYS A 2 -36.04 0.00 26.27
CA LYS A 2 -35.64 0.36 24.89
C LYS A 2 -35.39 1.87 24.66
N LYS A 3 -36.29 2.75 25.11
CA LYS A 3 -36.14 4.22 24.99
C LYS A 3 -34.96 4.80 25.77
N ARG A 4 -34.63 4.23 26.94
CA ARG A 4 -33.49 4.67 27.79
C ARG A 4 -32.15 4.31 27.16
N ASN A 5 -32.06 3.14 26.53
CA ASN A 5 -30.85 2.70 25.85
C ASN A 5 -30.60 3.51 24.56
N ILE A 6 -31.66 3.87 23.82
CA ILE A 6 -31.54 4.77 22.66
C ILE A 6 -31.01 6.14 23.09
N LEU A 7 -31.50 6.68 24.21
CA LEU A 7 -31.05 7.98 24.73
C LEU A 7 -29.56 7.96 25.11
N ILE A 8 -29.08 6.87 25.72
CA ILE A 8 -27.67 6.68 26.09
C ILE A 8 -26.79 6.60 24.83
N VAL A 9 -27.21 5.84 23.82
CA VAL A 9 -26.47 5.75 22.54
C VAL A 9 -26.40 7.12 21.84
N CYS A 10 -27.49 7.89 21.83
CA CYS A 10 -27.49 9.24 21.28
C CYS A 10 -26.57 10.18 22.06
N LEU A 11 -26.56 10.12 23.40
CA LEU A 11 -25.66 10.92 24.23
C LEU A 11 -24.19 10.58 23.99
N VAL A 12 -23.86 9.30 23.85
CA VAL A 12 -22.50 8.85 23.50
C VAL A 12 -22.11 9.33 22.11
N MET A 13 -23.01 9.26 21.12
CA MET A 13 -22.77 9.79 19.76
C MET A 13 -22.57 11.31 19.75
N VAL A 14 -23.39 12.07 20.48
CA VAL A 14 -23.23 13.53 20.58
C VAL A 14 -21.93 13.90 21.28
N TYR A 15 -21.58 13.19 22.35
CA TYR A 15 -20.31 13.38 23.05
C TYR A 15 -19.12 13.09 22.12
N LEU A 16 -19.15 11.97 21.40
CA LEU A 16 -18.16 11.63 20.37
C LEU A 16 -18.07 12.74 19.30
N LEU A 17 -19.19 13.25 18.80
CA LEU A 17 -19.20 14.35 17.82
C LEU A 17 -18.60 15.64 18.38
N THR A 18 -18.84 15.98 19.65
CA THR A 18 -18.24 17.17 20.28
C THR A 18 -16.74 17.02 20.53
N VAL A 19 -16.30 15.81 20.91
CA VAL A 19 -14.87 15.47 21.05
C VAL A 19 -14.18 15.51 19.69
N LEU A 20 -14.83 15.00 18.63
CA LEU A 20 -14.35 15.07 17.25
C LEU A 20 -14.29 16.50 16.69
N LYS A 21 -15.05 17.45 17.25
CA LYS A 21 -15.04 18.87 16.86
C LYS A 21 -14.02 19.69 17.66
N GLY A 22 -13.76 19.31 18.91
CA GLY A 22 -12.77 19.95 19.80
C GLY A 22 -11.33 19.49 19.55
N LEU A 23 -11.17 18.29 19.02
CA LEU A 23 -9.94 17.82 18.38
C LEU A 23 -10.02 18.30 16.94
N ASN A 24 -9.01 19.01 16.44
CA ASN A 24 -8.97 19.64 15.12
C ASN A 24 -8.88 18.59 13.99
N TYR A 25 -9.83 17.66 13.92
CA TYR A 25 -9.85 16.57 12.95
C TYR A 25 -10.31 17.11 11.61
N ASP A 26 -9.47 16.90 10.61
CA ASP A 26 -9.88 17.04 9.22
C ASP A 26 -11.02 16.03 8.95
N LEU A 27 -12.22 16.54 8.70
CA LEU A 27 -13.42 15.75 8.39
C LEU A 27 -13.17 14.77 7.23
N PHE A 28 -12.24 15.10 6.35
CA PHE A 28 -11.79 14.23 5.28
C PHE A 28 -11.09 12.97 5.81
N GLU A 29 -10.20 13.11 6.80
CA GLU A 29 -9.44 12.01 7.42
C GLU A 29 -10.37 11.03 8.14
N ILE A 30 -11.42 11.53 8.80
CA ILE A 30 -12.46 10.70 9.42
C ILE A 30 -13.23 9.93 8.35
N LYS A 31 -13.59 10.59 7.24
CA LYS A 31 -14.32 9.96 6.13
C LYS A 31 -13.55 8.78 5.56
N ILE A 32 -12.27 8.96 5.23
CA ILE A 32 -11.44 7.89 4.64
C ILE A 32 -11.16 6.77 5.67
N SER A 33 -10.95 7.12 6.95
CA SER A 33 -10.82 6.14 8.05
C SER A 33 -12.07 5.27 8.18
N THR A 34 -13.25 5.89 8.08
CA THR A 34 -14.54 5.19 8.17
C THR A 34 -14.73 4.28 6.96
N LYS A 35 -14.39 4.74 5.75
CA LYS A 35 -14.44 3.91 4.54
C LYS A 35 -13.54 2.67 4.66
N ALA A 36 -12.29 2.86 5.07
CA ALA A 36 -11.34 1.76 5.27
C ALA A 36 -11.86 0.75 6.30
N LEU A 37 -12.36 1.23 7.44
CA LEU A 37 -12.97 0.38 8.48
C LEU A 37 -14.16 -0.43 7.94
N LEU A 38 -15.00 0.19 7.11
CA LEU A 38 -16.14 -0.44 6.46
C LEU A 38 -15.76 -1.26 5.21
N ARG A 39 -14.46 -1.39 4.90
CA ARG A 39 -13.92 -2.09 3.72
C ARG A 39 -14.52 -1.57 2.41
N GLN A 40 -14.67 -0.26 2.30
CA GLN A 40 -15.10 0.40 1.07
C GLN A 40 -13.89 0.85 0.26
N ASN A 41 -14.01 0.82 -1.06
CA ASN A 41 -12.97 1.33 -1.95
C ASN A 41 -12.74 2.84 -1.72
N LEU A 42 -11.46 3.21 -1.68
CA LEU A 42 -11.00 4.59 -1.75
C LEU A 42 -10.66 4.90 -3.20
N SER A 43 -11.10 6.05 -3.72
CA SER A 43 -10.62 6.49 -5.03
C SER A 43 -9.22 7.11 -4.92
N LEU A 44 -8.49 7.17 -6.03
CA LEU A 44 -7.17 7.79 -6.10
C LEU A 44 -7.22 9.26 -5.69
N GLU A 45 -8.29 9.98 -6.04
CA GLU A 45 -8.49 11.35 -5.56
C GLU A 45 -8.64 11.41 -4.04
N GLU A 46 -9.35 10.46 -3.44
CA GLU A 46 -9.47 10.38 -1.99
C GLU A 46 -8.11 10.05 -1.34
N MET A 47 -7.39 9.07 -1.90
CA MET A 47 -6.04 8.72 -1.45
C MET A 47 -5.11 9.94 -1.52
N LYS A 48 -5.08 10.66 -2.65
CA LYS A 48 -4.22 11.83 -2.89
C LYS A 48 -4.46 12.99 -1.93
N ARG A 49 -5.69 13.12 -1.43
CA ARG A 49 -6.07 14.18 -0.49
C ARG A 49 -5.70 13.88 0.96
N SER A 50 -5.40 12.62 1.28
CA SER A 50 -5.06 12.18 2.64
C SER A 50 -3.74 12.77 3.12
N SER A 51 -3.62 12.92 4.44
CA SER A 51 -2.41 13.40 5.11
C SER A 51 -1.21 12.51 4.81
N ILE A 52 -1.38 11.18 4.83
CA ILE A 52 -0.28 10.24 4.56
C ILE A 52 0.22 10.33 3.11
N TYR A 53 -0.66 10.59 2.14
CA TYR A 53 -0.24 10.77 0.76
C TYR A 53 0.53 12.08 0.56
N LYS A 54 0.05 13.17 1.18
CA LYS A 54 0.73 14.46 1.16
C LYS A 54 2.13 14.34 1.76
N ALA A 55 2.26 13.66 2.90
CA ALA A 55 3.56 13.37 3.50
C ALA A 55 4.44 12.53 2.57
N TYR A 56 3.92 11.42 2.00
CA TYR A 56 4.62 10.60 1.01
C TYR A 56 5.19 11.42 -0.15
N ASN A 57 4.44 12.40 -0.65
CA ASN A 57 4.89 13.29 -1.73
C ASN A 57 6.00 14.25 -1.31
N HIS A 58 6.16 14.54 -0.02
CA HIS A 58 7.23 15.39 0.49
C HIS A 58 8.50 14.62 0.90
N ILE A 59 8.44 13.28 0.96
CA ILE A 59 9.59 12.44 1.28
C ILE A 59 10.49 12.32 0.04
N GLU A 60 11.67 12.91 0.09
CA GLU A 60 12.70 12.78 -0.95
C GLU A 60 13.82 11.82 -0.50
N ASN A 61 14.81 11.64 -1.36
CA ASN A 61 15.92 10.70 -1.14
C ASN A 61 16.77 11.03 0.11
N ASP A 62 16.84 12.31 0.48
CA ASP A 62 17.62 12.88 1.58
C ASP A 62 16.79 13.20 2.83
N THR A 63 15.48 12.93 2.80
CA THR A 63 14.61 13.21 3.95
C THR A 63 14.92 12.27 5.11
N THR A 64 15.16 12.85 6.28
CA THR A 64 15.46 12.11 7.52
C THR A 64 14.21 11.56 8.18
N VAL A 65 14.36 10.53 9.02
CA VAL A 65 13.23 9.96 9.80
C VAL A 65 12.59 11.01 10.71
N GLU A 66 13.40 11.88 11.33
CA GLU A 66 12.91 12.95 12.21
C GLU A 66 12.05 13.98 11.46
N GLU A 67 12.44 14.36 10.24
CA GLU A 67 11.63 15.24 9.39
C GLU A 67 10.29 14.59 9.04
N ILE A 68 10.28 13.29 8.77
CA ILE A 68 9.05 12.55 8.43
C ILE A 68 8.14 12.41 9.64
N ASP A 69 8.71 12.13 10.82
CA ASP A 69 7.98 12.10 12.09
C ASP A 69 7.27 13.45 12.35
N ASN A 70 7.95 14.56 12.05
CA ASN A 70 7.41 15.91 12.17
C ASN A 70 6.33 16.19 11.11
N LEU A 71 6.54 15.79 9.85
CA LEU A 71 5.54 15.93 8.77
C LEU A 71 4.24 15.18 9.08
N LEU A 72 4.34 13.99 9.66
CA LEU A 72 3.21 13.12 10.00
C LEU A 72 2.65 13.40 11.40
N ASN A 73 3.32 14.24 12.19
CA ASN A 73 3.06 14.47 13.61
C ASN A 73 2.90 13.14 14.37
N LYS A 74 3.78 12.18 14.07
CA LYS A 74 3.68 10.80 14.54
C LYS A 74 5.03 10.11 14.43
N LYS A 75 5.42 9.36 15.46
CA LYS A 75 6.63 8.53 15.41
C LYS A 75 6.44 7.28 14.58
N SER A 76 7.48 6.91 13.84
CA SER A 76 7.54 5.65 13.12
C SER A 76 7.58 4.45 14.06
N LYS A 77 7.23 3.29 13.50
CA LYS A 77 7.62 1.99 14.05
C LYS A 77 8.78 1.47 13.22
N ASN A 78 9.93 1.28 13.85
CA ASN A 78 11.07 0.64 13.22
C ASN A 78 10.84 -0.88 13.15
N ILE A 79 10.91 -1.42 11.94
CA ILE A 79 10.80 -2.84 11.65
C ILE A 79 12.14 -3.28 11.05
N TYR A 80 12.68 -4.38 11.58
CA TYR A 80 13.95 -4.96 11.13
C TYR A 80 15.12 -3.97 11.07
N ASN A 81 15.16 -2.88 11.84
CA ASN A 81 16.26 -1.89 11.89
C ASN A 81 16.66 -1.26 10.54
N PHE A 82 15.82 -1.33 9.51
CA PHE A 82 16.04 -0.65 8.21
C PHE A 82 14.75 -0.11 7.57
N LEU A 83 13.59 -0.39 8.17
CA LEU A 83 12.27 -0.05 7.65
C LEU A 83 11.55 0.79 8.69
N GLU A 84 11.24 2.05 8.39
CA GLU A 84 10.38 2.87 9.24
C GLU A 84 8.97 2.89 8.66
N THR A 85 7.96 2.61 9.50
CA THR A 85 6.56 2.60 9.06
C THR A 85 5.65 3.42 9.97
N TRP A 86 4.83 4.28 9.37
CA TRP A 86 3.82 5.10 10.05
C TRP A 86 2.42 4.59 9.71
N TYR A 87 1.76 3.96 10.68
CA TYR A 87 0.45 3.35 10.49
C TYR A 87 -0.71 4.31 10.79
N TYR A 88 -1.74 4.28 9.97
CA TYR A 88 -3.00 5.02 10.10
C TYR A 88 -4.19 4.06 9.95
N PRO A 89 -5.39 4.42 10.43
CA PRO A 89 -6.57 3.55 10.32
C PRO A 89 -6.97 3.16 8.90
N TYR A 90 -6.49 3.89 7.90
CA TYR A 90 -6.82 3.72 6.48
C TYR A 90 -5.61 3.39 5.60
N GLY A 91 -4.43 3.15 6.18
CA GLY A 91 -3.23 2.91 5.41
C GLY A 91 -1.94 3.15 6.19
N TYR A 92 -0.82 3.22 5.49
CA TYR A 92 0.48 3.51 6.08
C TYR A 92 1.43 4.14 5.06
N VAL A 93 2.46 4.81 5.58
CA VAL A 93 3.66 5.19 4.82
C VAL A 93 4.83 4.39 5.34
N SER A 94 5.69 3.91 4.46
CA SER A 94 6.87 3.13 4.83
C SER A 94 8.08 3.57 4.02
N ILE A 95 9.24 3.63 4.67
CA ILE A 95 10.50 3.93 4.00
C ILE A 95 11.57 2.90 4.38
N ARG A 96 12.42 2.56 3.43
CA ARG A 96 13.65 1.80 3.66
C ARG A 96 14.86 2.71 3.52
N TYR A 97 15.79 2.63 4.46
CA TYR A 97 17.04 3.39 4.43
C TYR A 97 18.27 2.50 4.20
N ASP A 98 19.34 3.10 3.69
CA ASP A 98 20.68 2.51 3.70
C ASP A 98 21.24 2.58 5.13
N ARG A 99 21.55 1.44 5.75
CA ARG A 99 22.14 1.43 7.09
C ARG A 99 23.60 1.90 7.12
N ASN A 100 24.29 1.81 5.98
CA ASN A 100 25.72 2.10 5.89
C ASN A 100 25.98 3.56 5.48
N LYS A 101 24.94 4.27 5.07
CA LYS A 101 24.98 5.69 4.69
C LYS A 101 23.86 6.37 5.44
N GLU A 102 24.19 7.09 6.51
CA GLU A 102 23.20 7.82 7.31
C GLU A 102 22.25 8.61 6.40
N SER A 103 20.95 8.42 6.64
CA SER A 103 19.85 9.26 6.14
C SER A 103 19.47 9.19 4.67
N ARG A 104 19.85 8.14 3.92
CA ARG A 104 19.39 8.00 2.52
C ARG A 104 18.18 7.07 2.39
N VAL A 105 17.05 7.62 1.96
CA VAL A 105 15.85 6.85 1.59
C VAL A 105 16.13 6.08 0.30
N LEU A 106 16.11 4.76 0.37
CA LEU A 106 16.28 3.86 -0.78
C LEU A 106 14.96 3.48 -1.41
N HIS A 107 13.90 3.43 -0.61
CA HIS A 107 12.56 3.11 -1.06
C HIS A 107 11.56 3.86 -0.18
N LYS A 108 10.52 4.38 -0.79
CA LYS A 108 9.35 4.89 -0.07
C LYS A 108 8.08 4.31 -0.68
N LEU A 109 7.08 4.05 0.15
CA LEU A 109 5.75 3.70 -0.32
C LEU A 109 4.67 4.30 0.58
N VAL A 110 3.51 4.49 -0.02
CA VAL A 110 2.24 4.75 0.66
C VAL A 110 1.27 3.65 0.24
N SER A 111 0.59 3.06 1.22
CA SER A 111 -0.36 1.97 1.00
C SER A 111 -1.67 2.29 1.71
N PHE A 112 -2.78 2.02 1.04
CA PHE A 112 -4.11 2.23 1.58
C PHE A 112 -4.79 0.91 1.87
N GLU A 113 -5.54 0.88 2.98
CA GLU A 113 -6.40 -0.26 3.30
C GLU A 113 -7.52 -0.33 2.26
N SER A 114 -7.55 -1.42 1.50
CA SER A 114 -8.53 -1.68 0.45
C SER A 114 -8.97 -3.14 0.51
N PRO A 115 -10.25 -3.44 0.24
CA PRO A 115 -10.67 -4.83 0.15
C PRO A 115 -10.03 -5.49 -1.08
N TYR A 116 -9.42 -6.68 -0.90
CA TYR A 116 -8.86 -7.52 -1.98
C TYR A 116 -10.00 -8.10 -2.84
N VAL A 117 -10.68 -7.25 -3.60
CA VAL A 117 -11.87 -7.60 -4.38
C VAL A 117 -11.55 -8.10 -5.78
N LEU A 118 -10.36 -7.79 -6.29
CA LEU A 118 -9.94 -8.16 -7.65
C LEU A 118 -9.67 -9.65 -7.72
N LYS A 119 -10.59 -10.41 -8.31
CA LYS A 119 -10.39 -11.84 -8.56
C LYS A 119 -10.01 -12.04 -10.03
N LEU A 120 -8.77 -12.47 -10.26
CA LEU A 120 -8.23 -12.67 -11.61
C LEU A 120 -7.98 -14.16 -11.87
N SER A 121 -8.43 -14.61 -13.04
CA SER A 121 -8.06 -15.88 -13.67
C SER A 121 -6.67 -15.83 -14.31
N ASP A 122 -6.12 -16.98 -14.69
CA ASP A 122 -4.84 -17.08 -15.39
C ASP A 122 -4.85 -16.28 -16.72
N GLU A 123 -5.95 -16.30 -17.49
CA GLU A 123 -6.11 -15.54 -18.73
C GLU A 123 -6.12 -14.02 -18.50
N GLU A 124 -6.80 -13.56 -17.44
CA GLU A 124 -6.81 -12.15 -17.06
C GLU A 124 -5.43 -11.69 -16.59
N LEU A 125 -4.71 -12.52 -15.84
CA LEU A 125 -3.32 -12.23 -15.43
C LEU A 125 -2.37 -12.15 -16.64
N TYR A 126 -2.50 -13.07 -17.62
CA TYR A 126 -1.74 -12.98 -18.87
C TYR A 126 -1.96 -11.63 -19.58
N SER A 127 -3.21 -11.19 -19.65
CA SER A 127 -3.58 -9.91 -20.29
C SER A 127 -2.92 -8.70 -19.61
N VAL A 128 -2.71 -8.77 -18.29
CA VAL A 128 -1.99 -7.71 -17.56
C VAL A 128 -0.52 -7.68 -17.92
N PHE A 129 0.14 -8.85 -18.02
CA PHE A 129 1.55 -8.94 -18.39
C PHE A 129 1.84 -8.56 -19.84
N GLU A 130 0.83 -8.59 -20.72
CA GLU A 130 0.94 -8.12 -22.11
C GLU A 130 0.72 -6.60 -22.25
N CYS A 131 0.35 -5.91 -21.17
CA CYS A 131 0.25 -4.46 -21.19
C CYS A 131 1.62 -3.80 -21.34
N ASN A 132 1.65 -2.67 -22.04
CA ASN A 132 2.88 -1.89 -22.29
C ASN A 132 2.84 -0.47 -21.71
N SER A 133 1.85 -0.17 -20.87
CA SER A 133 1.61 1.14 -20.27
C SER A 133 0.82 1.01 -18.97
N LEU A 134 1.07 1.90 -18.01
CA LEU A 134 0.33 1.95 -16.74
C LEU A 134 -1.17 2.19 -16.96
N GLU A 135 -1.55 3.04 -17.91
CA GLU A 135 -2.95 3.40 -18.15
C GLU A 135 -3.78 2.18 -18.54
N LYS A 136 -3.21 1.28 -19.35
CA LYS A 136 -3.85 0.01 -19.71
C LYS A 136 -4.00 -0.91 -18.50
N ILE A 137 -2.98 -0.99 -17.65
CA ILE A 137 -3.04 -1.82 -16.43
C ILE A 137 -4.13 -1.28 -15.48
N ILE A 138 -4.17 0.05 -15.26
CA ILE A 138 -5.21 0.70 -14.47
C ILE A 138 -6.60 0.49 -15.09
N SER A 139 -6.71 0.48 -16.42
CA SER A 139 -8.00 0.22 -17.08
C SER A 139 -8.51 -1.21 -16.85
N LEU A 140 -7.60 -2.18 -16.67
CA LEU A 140 -7.94 -3.59 -16.40
C LEU A 140 -8.18 -3.85 -14.91
N LEU A 141 -7.32 -3.30 -14.05
CA LEU A 141 -7.29 -3.62 -12.62
C LEU A 141 -7.98 -2.59 -11.73
N GLY A 142 -8.30 -1.42 -12.27
CA GLY A 142 -8.66 -0.25 -11.47
C GLY A 142 -7.44 0.41 -10.84
N GLU A 143 -7.70 1.29 -9.88
CA GLU A 143 -6.67 2.11 -9.25
C GLU A 143 -5.82 1.30 -8.26
N PRO A 144 -4.49 1.50 -8.24
CA PRO A 144 -3.60 0.81 -7.31
C PRO A 144 -3.85 1.26 -5.87
N THR A 145 -3.64 0.34 -4.94
CA THR A 145 -3.82 0.57 -3.50
C THR A 145 -2.51 1.00 -2.84
N THR A 146 -1.40 0.72 -3.51
CA THR A 146 -0.05 1.05 -3.03
C THR A 146 0.74 1.73 -4.14
N LEU A 147 1.44 2.79 -3.76
CA LEU A 147 2.27 3.62 -4.62
C LEU A 147 3.62 3.76 -3.96
N GLY A 148 4.70 3.67 -4.72
CA GLY A 148 6.04 3.79 -4.19
C GLY A 148 7.03 4.36 -5.17
N LYS A 149 8.22 4.64 -4.65
CA LYS A 149 9.40 5.02 -5.42
C LYS A 149 10.61 4.26 -4.90
N ASP A 150 11.33 3.64 -5.80
CA ASP A 150 12.64 3.05 -5.57
C ASP A 150 13.72 4.01 -6.06
N TYR A 151 14.71 4.30 -5.21
CA TYR A 151 15.85 5.13 -5.57
C TYR A 151 17.09 4.26 -5.76
N ASN A 152 17.75 4.41 -6.89
CA ASN A 152 19.05 3.77 -7.10
C ASN A 152 20.18 4.55 -6.41
N THR A 153 21.41 4.02 -6.46
CA THR A 153 22.58 4.65 -5.84
C THR A 153 22.93 6.03 -6.42
N ASN A 154 22.47 6.34 -7.63
CA ASN A 154 22.65 7.63 -8.29
C ASN A 154 21.51 8.61 -7.99
N GLY A 155 20.46 8.16 -7.29
CA GLY A 155 19.30 8.98 -6.93
C GLY A 155 18.21 9.02 -7.99
N GLU A 156 18.37 8.24 -9.08
CA GLU A 156 17.30 8.07 -10.06
C GLU A 156 16.18 7.25 -9.42
N ALA A 157 14.94 7.67 -9.69
CA ALA A 157 13.74 7.06 -9.14
C ALA A 157 13.01 6.22 -10.19
N ALA A 158 12.53 5.05 -9.79
CA ALA A 158 11.53 4.27 -10.50
C ALA A 158 10.22 4.29 -9.70
N ASP A 159 9.10 4.47 -10.39
CA ASP A 159 7.78 4.44 -9.76
C ASP A 159 7.32 2.99 -9.60
N TYR A 160 6.66 2.72 -8.47
CA TYR A 160 6.14 1.41 -8.08
C TYR A 160 4.64 1.51 -7.85
N TYR A 161 3.88 0.58 -8.44
CA TYR A 161 2.44 0.50 -8.31
C TYR A 161 2.05 -0.91 -7.90
N SER A 162 1.16 -1.07 -6.94
CA SER A 162 0.72 -2.41 -6.51
C SER A 162 -0.78 -2.48 -6.22
N TRP A 163 -1.34 -3.64 -6.56
CA TRP A 163 -2.73 -4.01 -6.38
C TRP A 163 -2.82 -5.26 -5.52
N GLY A 164 -3.61 -5.19 -4.46
CA GLY A 164 -4.03 -6.39 -3.73
C GLY A 164 -5.04 -7.18 -4.55
N ILE A 165 -4.65 -8.37 -5.02
CA ILE A 165 -5.48 -9.26 -5.81
C ILE A 165 -5.79 -10.55 -5.04
N LYS A 166 -6.93 -11.17 -5.37
CA LYS A 166 -7.30 -12.51 -4.93
C LYS A 166 -7.19 -13.44 -6.11
N THR A 167 -6.14 -14.24 -6.17
CA THR A 167 -5.94 -15.17 -7.28
C THR A 167 -5.60 -16.57 -6.76
N SER A 168 -5.79 -17.54 -7.64
CA SER A 168 -5.35 -18.91 -7.49
C SER A 168 -4.76 -19.31 -8.84
N TYR A 169 -3.49 -18.99 -9.06
CA TYR A 169 -2.81 -19.34 -10.30
C TYR A 169 -2.29 -20.77 -10.25
N SER A 170 -2.36 -21.45 -11.39
CA SER A 170 -1.85 -22.82 -11.54
C SER A 170 -0.31 -22.86 -11.45
N LYS A 171 0.26 -24.02 -11.10
CA LYS A 171 1.72 -24.20 -11.14
C LYS A 171 2.24 -24.11 -12.58
N GLU A 172 1.42 -24.52 -13.53
CA GLU A 172 1.65 -24.45 -14.97
C GLU A 172 1.75 -22.98 -15.40
N PHE A 173 0.81 -22.13 -14.99
CA PHE A 173 0.85 -20.70 -15.25
C PHE A 173 2.15 -20.04 -14.77
N ILE A 174 2.58 -20.32 -13.54
CA ILE A 174 3.81 -19.74 -12.99
C ILE A 174 5.03 -20.12 -13.83
N LYS A 175 5.16 -21.39 -14.20
CA LYS A 175 6.27 -21.86 -15.06
C LYS A 175 6.25 -21.20 -16.43
N ASP A 176 5.06 -21.02 -17.00
CA ASP A 176 4.91 -20.41 -18.33
C ASP A 176 5.27 -18.93 -18.29
N ILE A 177 4.87 -18.20 -17.26
CA ILE A 177 5.22 -16.78 -17.07
C ILE A 177 6.72 -16.61 -16.82
N GLU A 178 7.32 -17.40 -15.91
CA GLU A 178 8.76 -17.38 -15.66
C GLU A 178 9.54 -17.68 -16.94
N LYS A 179 9.05 -18.60 -17.79
CA LYS A 179 9.69 -18.92 -19.07
C LYS A 179 9.53 -17.81 -20.12
N LYS A 180 8.33 -17.25 -20.25
CA LYS A 180 7.99 -16.27 -21.30
C LYS A 180 8.51 -14.87 -20.97
N TYR A 181 8.59 -14.52 -19.69
CA TYR A 181 8.87 -13.17 -19.21
C TYR A 181 9.98 -13.14 -18.14
N ASN A 182 10.91 -14.09 -18.14
CA ASN A 182 11.97 -14.25 -17.13
C ASN A 182 12.74 -12.96 -16.77
N GLU A 183 12.90 -12.05 -17.74
CA GLU A 183 13.62 -10.78 -17.55
C GLU A 183 12.74 -9.67 -16.96
N TYR A 184 11.42 -9.85 -16.97
CA TYR A 184 10.43 -8.82 -16.64
C TYR A 184 9.49 -9.22 -15.50
N VAL A 185 9.35 -10.51 -15.16
CA VAL A 185 8.43 -10.96 -14.11
C VAL A 185 9.19 -11.70 -13.02
N ASN A 186 9.17 -11.16 -11.80
CA ASN A 186 9.70 -11.84 -10.63
C ASN A 186 8.54 -12.45 -9.81
N VAL A 187 8.47 -13.77 -9.77
CA VAL A 187 7.53 -14.50 -8.91
C VAL A 187 8.27 -14.89 -7.63
N THR A 188 8.09 -14.11 -6.57
CA THR A 188 8.73 -14.40 -5.28
C THR A 188 7.77 -15.17 -4.38
N LYS A 189 8.18 -16.39 -3.98
CA LYS A 189 7.49 -17.17 -2.94
C LYS A 189 8.15 -16.88 -1.60
N TYR A 190 7.35 -16.54 -0.59
CA TYR A 190 7.87 -16.36 0.77
C TYR A 190 8.38 -17.70 1.30
N ASP A 191 9.67 -17.77 1.63
CA ASP A 191 10.18 -18.84 2.46
C ASP A 191 9.73 -18.56 3.90
N GLU A 192 9.00 -19.49 4.52
CA GLU A 192 8.40 -19.34 5.87
C GLU A 192 9.44 -19.04 6.96
N SER A 193 10.73 -19.16 6.64
CA SER A 193 11.87 -18.87 7.50
C SER A 193 12.11 -17.37 7.78
N VAL A 194 11.55 -16.46 6.97
CA VAL A 194 11.65 -15.01 7.20
C VAL A 194 10.44 -14.52 8.01
N ALA A 195 10.61 -14.60 9.34
CA ALA A 195 9.65 -14.26 10.40
C ALA A 195 8.59 -13.20 10.02
N GLN A 196 7.36 -13.66 9.77
CA GLN A 196 6.19 -12.79 9.83
C GLN A 196 5.98 -12.30 11.28
N PRO A 197 5.47 -11.07 11.48
CA PRO A 197 5.03 -10.65 12.80
C PRO A 197 3.98 -11.64 13.34
N ILE A 198 4.17 -12.03 14.60
CA ILE A 198 3.48 -13.11 15.34
C ILE A 198 1.93 -13.00 15.40
N ASN A 199 1.29 -12.00 14.78
CA ASN A 199 -0.16 -11.84 14.80
C ASN A 199 -0.77 -11.31 13.48
N SER A 200 -0.19 -11.62 12.32
CA SER A 200 -0.93 -11.45 11.06
C SER A 200 -1.92 -12.62 10.88
N PRO A 201 -3.22 -12.38 10.70
CA PRO A 201 -4.16 -13.47 10.43
C PRO A 201 -3.74 -14.18 9.15
N LYS A 202 -3.49 -15.50 9.23
CA LYS A 202 -3.31 -16.37 8.06
C LYS A 202 -4.58 -16.30 7.21
N ILE A 203 -4.54 -15.57 6.11
CA ILE A 203 -5.63 -15.48 5.14
C ILE A 203 -5.08 -16.01 3.83
N GLY A 204 -5.14 -17.33 3.64
CA GLY A 204 -4.69 -17.97 2.41
C GLY A 204 -5.40 -17.38 1.18
N GLY A 205 -4.63 -17.20 0.09
CA GLY A 205 -5.14 -16.79 -1.22
C GLY A 205 -5.16 -15.28 -1.48
N ARG A 206 -4.26 -14.52 -0.85
CA ARG A 206 -4.01 -13.11 -1.18
C ARG A 206 -2.66 -12.99 -1.89
N SER A 207 -2.65 -12.33 -3.03
CA SER A 207 -1.42 -12.02 -3.76
C SER A 207 -1.36 -10.53 -4.05
N ASP A 208 -0.14 -9.99 -4.08
CA ASP A 208 0.09 -8.62 -4.53
C ASP A 208 0.68 -8.68 -5.93
N LEU A 209 -0.01 -8.03 -6.88
CA LEU A 209 0.51 -7.80 -8.22
C LEU A 209 1.09 -6.40 -8.26
N SER A 210 2.38 -6.31 -8.57
CA SER A 210 3.12 -5.06 -8.54
C SER A 210 3.79 -4.80 -9.88
N VAL A 211 3.95 -3.54 -10.23
CA VAL A 211 4.52 -3.07 -11.49
C VAL A 211 5.51 -1.96 -11.19
N THR A 212 6.71 -2.09 -11.74
CA THR A 212 7.76 -1.07 -11.66
C THR A 212 7.86 -0.36 -13.01
N ILE A 213 7.95 0.97 -12.97
CA ILE A 213 7.95 1.83 -14.16
C ILE A 213 9.16 2.75 -14.09
N LYS A 214 9.91 2.82 -15.20
CA LYS A 214 11.06 3.72 -15.35
C LYS A 214 10.60 5.16 -15.52
N ALA A 215 11.53 6.09 -15.32
CA ALA A 215 11.29 7.52 -15.55
C ALA A 215 10.85 7.88 -16.99
N ASP A 216 11.11 7.03 -17.98
CA ASP A 216 10.63 7.19 -19.37
C ASP A 216 9.23 6.58 -19.61
N ASN A 217 8.49 6.27 -18.53
CA ASN A 217 7.18 5.64 -18.51
C ASN A 217 7.12 4.22 -19.12
N LYS A 218 8.27 3.57 -19.33
CA LYS A 218 8.29 2.17 -19.75
C LYS A 218 8.17 1.26 -18.54
N ILE A 219 7.39 0.20 -18.70
CA ILE A 219 7.32 -0.89 -17.73
C ILE A 219 8.69 -1.56 -17.65
N GLU A 220 9.26 -1.55 -16.45
CA GLU A 220 10.52 -2.21 -16.14
C GLU A 220 10.30 -3.68 -15.81
N GLY A 221 9.21 -3.97 -15.10
CA GLY A 221 8.85 -5.33 -14.74
C GLY A 221 7.59 -5.41 -13.90
N TYR A 222 7.18 -6.64 -13.66
CA TYR A 222 6.09 -7.03 -12.80
C TYR A 222 6.61 -7.94 -11.69
N SER A 223 5.92 -7.93 -10.57
CA SER A 223 6.15 -8.87 -9.49
C SER A 223 4.83 -9.44 -9.01
N LEU A 224 4.79 -10.75 -8.80
CA LEU A 224 3.65 -11.43 -8.20
C LEU A 224 4.10 -12.04 -6.87
N PHE A 225 3.52 -11.55 -5.78
CA PHE A 225 3.85 -11.98 -4.42
C PHE A 225 2.69 -12.78 -3.84
N GLU A 226 2.96 -13.96 -3.28
CA GLU A 226 1.96 -14.77 -2.57
C GLU A 226 2.11 -14.58 -1.07
N SER A 227 1.01 -14.22 -0.39
CA SER A 227 0.95 -14.26 1.07
C SER A 227 0.32 -15.57 1.53
N HIS A 228 1.10 -16.37 2.27
CA HIS A 228 0.68 -17.62 2.90
C HIS A 228 0.22 -17.39 4.34
#